data_AF-A0A2H5YBY0-F1
#
_entry.id   AF-A0A2H5YBY0-F1
#
_cell.length_a   1.000
_cell.length_b   1.000
_cell.length_c   1.000
_cell.angle_alpha   90.00
_cell.angle_beta   90.00
_cell.angle_gamma   90.00
#
_symmetry.space_group_name_H-M   'P 1'
#
loop_
_entity.id
_entity.type
_entity.pdbx_description
1 polymer ?
#
loop_
_entity_poly.entity_id
_entity_poly.type
_entity_poly.pdbx_seq_one_letter_code
_entity_poly.pdbx_strand_id
1 'polypeptide(L)'
;MCRHTNALCKGKKSFSQRYPFQTVAGIGLGYLGALVPNGKPFRRVKGLTIQSVSFMGAPGLFEEFVGDISRETARGTVFFVHVLLPHEPYVFDGSCRWHRPPFDDALLAQVEAYERQVQCVDTLLGRFVERLKQEGVYQSAVVVVTGDHGPRPLAKWQVERPDAINGMVARVPLLIKAPGLRPGVSTVDYQHIDFKPTLLDVLGLPPEPGLPGVSALAAARPLRPKMFWWQGKRYVASEPTGRGPWMLLGAEGGGG
;
A
#
# COMPACT_ATOMS: atom_id res chain seq x y z
N MET A 1 -43.52 5.87 11.50
CA MET A 1 -43.69 5.41 12.90
C MET A 1 -43.29 3.95 12.98
N CYS A 2 -42.16 3.61 13.61
CA CYS A 2 -41.87 2.25 14.10
C CYS A 2 -41.78 2.33 15.62
N ARG A 3 -42.60 1.54 16.31
CA ARG A 3 -42.66 1.44 17.78
C ARG A 3 -41.97 0.16 18.25
N HIS A 4 -41.23 0.28 19.36
CA HIS A 4 -40.86 -0.69 20.42
C HIS A 4 -40.55 -2.15 19.99
N THR A 5 -39.36 -2.73 20.18
CA THR A 5 -38.51 -2.83 21.39
C THR A 5 -37.11 -3.39 21.01
N ASN A 6 -36.10 -3.06 21.82
CA ASN A 6 -34.77 -3.67 21.97
C ASN A 6 -33.69 -3.59 20.85
N ALA A 7 -32.56 -2.98 21.25
CA ALA A 7 -31.19 -3.20 20.82
C ALA A 7 -30.79 -2.85 19.37
N LEU A 8 -30.40 -1.58 19.19
CA LEU A 8 -29.20 -1.17 18.47
C LEU A 8 -29.00 -1.79 17.07
N CYS A 9 -29.69 -1.22 16.07
CA CYS A 9 -29.21 -1.12 14.70
C CYS A 9 -27.82 -0.45 14.66
N LYS A 10 -26.76 -1.19 14.98
CA LYS A 10 -25.38 -0.72 14.80
C LYS A 10 -25.01 -0.90 13.33
N GLY A 11 -25.10 0.20 12.58
CA GLY A 11 -24.53 0.32 11.24
C GLY A 11 -23.05 -0.10 11.26
N LYS A 12 -22.69 -1.02 10.38
CA LYS A 12 -21.29 -1.35 10.11
C LYS A 12 -20.66 -0.11 9.47
N LYS A 13 -19.85 0.64 10.21
CA LYS A 13 -18.98 1.68 9.64
C LYS A 13 -18.11 1.06 8.54
N SER A 14 -17.98 1.72 7.40
CA SER A 14 -17.08 1.29 6.31
C SER A 14 -15.62 1.28 6.78
N PHE A 15 -14.75 0.51 6.11
CA PHE A 15 -13.32 0.43 6.44
C PHE A 15 -12.65 1.82 6.44
N SER A 16 -13.02 2.68 5.48
CA SER A 16 -12.64 4.09 5.38
C SER A 16 -13.04 4.96 6.59
N GLN A 17 -14.14 4.64 7.28
CA GLN A 17 -14.57 5.35 8.50
C GLN A 17 -13.84 4.88 9.77
N ARG A 18 -13.11 3.76 9.69
CA ARG A 18 -12.35 3.20 10.82
C ARG A 18 -10.86 3.53 10.71
N TYR A 19 -10.39 3.90 9.52
CA TYR A 19 -8.99 4.05 9.19
C TYR A 19 -8.78 5.08 8.05
N PRO A 20 -8.53 6.37 8.35
CA PRO A 20 -8.21 7.37 7.35
C PRO A 20 -6.76 7.16 6.88
N PHE A 21 -6.55 6.46 5.76
CA PHE A 21 -5.22 6.16 5.23
C PHE A 21 -5.01 6.67 3.82
N GLN A 22 -3.75 6.91 3.49
CA GLN A 22 -3.33 7.36 2.18
C GLN A 22 -2.60 6.29 1.40
N THR A 23 -2.98 6.14 0.14
CA THR A 23 -2.63 5.05 -0.78
C THR A 23 -3.28 3.70 -0.45
N VAL A 24 -4.15 3.26 -1.36
CA VAL A 24 -4.41 1.85 -1.59
C VAL A 24 -3.82 1.52 -2.96
N ALA A 25 -3.36 0.28 -3.11
CA ALA A 25 -2.77 -0.30 -4.31
C ALA A 25 -1.33 0.12 -4.65
N GLY A 26 -0.40 -0.37 -3.84
CA GLY A 26 0.38 -1.50 -4.31
C GLY A 26 -0.34 -2.82 -4.00
N ILE A 27 -0.93 -3.50 -5.00
CA ILE A 27 -0.91 -4.96 -4.98
C ILE A 27 0.49 -5.32 -5.44
N GLY A 28 1.42 -5.18 -4.50
CA GLY A 28 2.83 -5.43 -4.75
C GLY A 28 3.16 -6.83 -4.33
N LEU A 29 3.99 -7.49 -5.12
CA LEU A 29 4.90 -8.52 -4.69
C LEU A 29 6.22 -8.30 -5.46
N GLY A 30 7.05 -7.40 -4.90
CA GLY A 30 8.48 -7.17 -5.20
C GLY A 30 8.88 -6.23 -6.36
N TYR A 31 9.17 -4.96 -6.02
CA TYR A 31 10.13 -4.01 -6.63
C TYR A 31 10.08 -3.68 -8.14
N LEU A 32 9.61 -2.47 -8.46
CA LEU A 32 10.11 -1.66 -9.57
C LEU A 32 10.37 -0.25 -9.03
N GLY A 33 11.64 0.02 -8.74
CA GLY A 33 12.17 1.36 -8.52
C GLY A 33 13.50 1.41 -9.27
N ALA A 34 13.59 2.34 -10.22
CA ALA A 34 14.74 2.57 -11.08
C ALA A 34 16.07 2.52 -10.31
N LEU A 35 16.97 1.62 -10.73
CA LEU A 35 18.42 1.83 -10.82
C LEU A 35 18.92 0.77 -11.82
N VAL A 36 18.93 1.13 -13.10
CA VAL A 36 19.72 0.41 -14.12
C VAL A 36 21.05 1.16 -14.25
N PRO A 37 22.11 0.61 -13.66
CA PRO A 37 23.35 0.46 -14.37
C PRO A 37 23.54 -1.04 -14.61
N ASN A 38 23.47 -1.45 -15.88
CA ASN A 38 23.83 -2.80 -16.39
C ASN A 38 22.73 -3.87 -16.55
N GLY A 39 21.53 -3.45 -16.98
CA GLY A 39 20.69 -4.19 -17.94
C GLY A 39 20.61 -5.73 -17.87
N LYS A 40 20.22 -6.32 -16.72
CA LYS A 40 19.82 -7.73 -16.67
C LYS A 40 18.38 -7.89 -16.17
N PRO A 41 17.46 -8.51 -16.93
CA PRO A 41 16.10 -8.78 -16.49
C PRO A 41 16.05 -9.88 -15.43
N PHE A 42 15.05 -9.81 -14.55
CA PHE A 42 14.80 -10.79 -13.49
C PHE A 42 14.63 -12.22 -14.03
N ARG A 43 15.10 -13.19 -13.25
CA ARG A 43 15.04 -14.63 -13.52
C ARG A 43 13.57 -15.08 -13.52
N ARG A 44 13.09 -15.70 -14.61
CA ARG A 44 11.77 -16.37 -14.65
C ARG A 44 11.67 -17.40 -13.53
N VAL A 45 10.68 -17.28 -12.64
CA VAL A 45 10.24 -18.42 -11.80
C VAL A 45 9.39 -19.32 -12.69
N LYS A 46 9.79 -20.59 -12.84
CA LYS A 46 9.11 -21.53 -13.74
C LYS A 46 7.66 -21.72 -13.30
N GLY A 47 6.70 -21.37 -14.16
CA GLY A 47 5.26 -21.52 -13.89
C GLY A 47 4.55 -20.29 -13.32
N LEU A 48 5.24 -19.14 -13.18
CA LEU A 48 4.62 -17.86 -12.80
C LEU A 48 4.67 -16.86 -13.96
N THR A 49 3.52 -16.27 -14.30
CA THR A 49 3.41 -15.13 -15.21
C THR A 49 3.36 -13.84 -14.40
N ILE A 50 4.17 -12.84 -14.72
CA ILE A 50 4.13 -11.52 -14.06
C ILE A 50 3.50 -10.51 -15.01
N GLN A 51 2.45 -9.84 -14.56
CA GLN A 51 1.84 -8.72 -15.27
C GLN A 51 1.94 -7.47 -14.41
N SER A 52 2.53 -6.41 -14.98
CA SER A 52 2.60 -5.09 -14.33
C SER A 52 1.61 -4.17 -15.00
N VAL A 53 0.72 -3.58 -14.21
CA VAL A 53 -0.27 -2.63 -14.68
C VAL A 53 -0.17 -1.36 -13.84
N SER A 54 0.02 -0.22 -14.50
CA SER A 54 0.12 1.08 -13.85
C SER A 54 -1.01 1.98 -14.34
N PHE A 55 -1.80 2.48 -13.41
CA PHE A 55 -2.91 3.37 -13.70
C PHE A 55 -2.49 4.78 -13.29
N MET A 56 -2.14 5.61 -14.28
CA MET A 56 -1.74 7.01 -14.09
C MET A 56 -2.95 7.90 -13.73
N GLY A 57 -3.67 7.53 -12.67
CA GLY A 57 -4.84 8.28 -12.18
C GLY A 57 -6.10 8.08 -13.03
N ALA A 58 -6.22 6.99 -13.78
CA ALA A 58 -7.41 6.68 -14.58
C ALA A 58 -8.17 5.47 -13.98
N PRO A 59 -9.21 5.69 -13.16
CA PRO A 59 -10.00 4.61 -12.57
C PRO A 59 -10.59 3.65 -13.61
N GLY A 60 -11.00 4.16 -14.78
CA GLY A 60 -11.56 3.33 -15.86
C GLY A 60 -10.62 2.22 -16.34
N LEU A 61 -9.32 2.50 -16.46
CA LEU A 61 -8.34 1.48 -16.84
C LEU A 61 -8.19 0.38 -15.77
N PHE A 62 -8.31 0.75 -14.49
CA PHE A 62 -8.33 -0.24 -13.41
C PHE A 62 -9.57 -1.13 -13.50
N GLU A 63 -10.71 -0.54 -13.82
CA GLU A 63 -11.97 -1.29 -13.98
C GLU A 63 -11.94 -2.23 -15.19
N GLU A 64 -11.34 -1.82 -16.31
CA GLU A 64 -11.09 -2.68 -17.47
C GLU A 64 -10.21 -3.87 -17.09
N PHE A 65 -9.06 -3.61 -16.43
CA PHE A 65 -8.20 -4.66 -15.92
C PHE A 65 -8.93 -5.64 -15.00
N VAL A 66 -9.74 -5.13 -14.06
CA VAL A 66 -10.56 -5.98 -13.19
C VAL A 66 -11.54 -6.81 -14.04
N GLY A 67 -12.17 -6.22 -15.05
CA GLY A 67 -13.07 -6.89 -15.97
C GLY A 67 -12.44 -8.06 -16.74
N ASP A 68 -11.14 -8.00 -16.99
CA ASP A 68 -10.39 -9.02 -17.74
C ASP A 68 -9.89 -10.19 -16.87
N ILE A 69 -9.97 -10.08 -15.54
CA ILE A 69 -9.58 -11.17 -14.64
C ILE A 69 -10.59 -12.30 -14.77
N SER A 70 -10.14 -13.48 -15.19
CA SER A 70 -10.92 -14.71 -15.17
C SER A 70 -10.21 -15.77 -14.33
N ARG A 71 -10.91 -16.84 -13.98
CA ARG A 71 -10.30 -18.01 -13.33
C ARG A 71 -9.07 -18.54 -14.10
N GLU A 72 -9.14 -18.56 -15.42
CA GLU A 72 -8.09 -19.04 -16.31
C GLU A 72 -6.88 -18.10 -16.31
N THR A 73 -7.12 -16.78 -16.41
CA THR A 73 -6.05 -15.78 -16.46
C THR A 73 -5.39 -15.55 -15.10
N ALA A 74 -6.13 -15.74 -14.00
CA ALA A 74 -5.61 -15.58 -12.64
C ALA A 74 -4.71 -16.73 -12.18
N ARG A 75 -4.88 -17.93 -12.74
CA ARG A 75 -4.15 -19.13 -12.27
C ARG A 75 -2.66 -19.04 -12.62
N GLY A 76 -1.80 -19.06 -11.59
CA GLY A 76 -0.35 -19.01 -11.77
C GLY A 76 0.16 -17.63 -12.19
N THR A 77 -0.66 -16.59 -12.05
CA THR A 77 -0.31 -15.22 -12.41
C THR A 77 -0.09 -14.37 -11.17
N VAL A 78 0.95 -13.55 -11.20
CA VAL A 78 1.21 -12.48 -10.25
C VAL A 78 0.86 -11.17 -10.94
N PHE A 79 -0.14 -10.47 -10.41
CA PHE A 79 -0.49 -9.13 -10.84
C PHE A 79 0.20 -8.13 -9.92
N PHE A 80 1.07 -7.30 -10.50
CA PHE A 80 1.58 -6.09 -9.86
C PHE A 80 0.72 -4.92 -10.32
N VAL A 81 -0.08 -4.38 -9.42
CA VAL A 81 -1.02 -3.30 -9.74
C VAL A 81 -0.63 -2.06 -8.97
N HIS A 82 -0.22 -1.04 -9.71
CA HIS A 82 0.10 0.29 -9.21
C HIS A 82 -1.04 1.26 -9.52
N VAL A 83 -1.70 1.74 -8.50
CA VAL A 83 -2.74 2.78 -8.62
C VAL A 83 -2.14 4.09 -8.15
N LEU A 84 -2.08 5.09 -9.04
CA LEU A 84 -1.53 6.39 -8.71
C LEU A 84 -2.39 7.16 -7.69
N LEU A 85 -3.69 6.88 -7.63
CA LEU A 85 -4.54 7.48 -6.60
C LEU A 85 -4.08 7.02 -5.21
N PRO A 86 -4.05 7.91 -4.21
CA PRO A 86 -4.66 9.24 -4.16
C PRO A 86 -3.67 10.39 -4.43
N HIS A 87 -2.62 10.18 -5.22
CA HIS A 87 -1.68 11.25 -5.57
C HIS A 87 -2.41 12.48 -6.16
N GLU A 88 -1.83 13.67 -5.93
CA GLU A 88 -2.29 14.91 -6.55
C GLU A 88 -2.21 14.83 -8.10
N PRO A 89 -3.09 15.51 -8.85
CA PRO A 89 -4.16 16.38 -8.38
C PRO A 89 -5.38 15.60 -7.85
N TYR A 90 -6.05 16.13 -6.83
CA TYR A 90 -7.25 15.52 -6.24
C TYR A 90 -8.49 15.78 -7.10
N VAL A 91 -8.73 14.92 -8.09
CA VAL A 91 -9.74 15.13 -9.16
C VAL A 91 -10.82 14.05 -9.20
N PHE A 92 -10.91 13.17 -8.20
CA PHE A 92 -11.94 12.14 -8.12
C PHE A 92 -12.74 12.22 -6.81
N ASP A 93 -14.04 11.96 -6.91
CA ASP A 93 -14.90 11.76 -5.74
C ASP A 93 -14.77 10.32 -5.19
N GLY A 94 -15.42 10.05 -4.05
CA GLY A 94 -15.37 8.71 -3.43
C GLY A 94 -15.98 7.57 -4.23
N SER A 95 -16.71 7.86 -5.31
CA SER A 95 -17.24 6.87 -6.26
C SER A 95 -16.37 6.75 -7.52
N CYS A 96 -15.16 7.32 -7.52
CA CYS A 96 -14.24 7.39 -8.66
C CYS A 96 -14.75 8.17 -9.87
N ARG A 97 -15.74 9.05 -9.70
CA ARG A 97 -16.13 9.97 -10.78
C ARG A 97 -15.22 11.18 -10.79
N TRP A 98 -14.92 11.68 -11.98
CA TRP A 98 -14.21 12.94 -12.11
C TRP A 98 -14.97 14.02 -11.34
N HIS A 99 -14.27 14.66 -10.41
CA HIS A 99 -14.76 15.75 -9.59
C HIS A 99 -13.55 16.59 -9.17
N ARG A 100 -13.29 17.67 -9.92
CA ARG A 100 -12.31 18.67 -9.52
C ARG A 100 -13.01 19.73 -8.67
N PRO A 101 -12.79 19.77 -7.35
CA PRO A 101 -13.27 20.88 -6.55
C PRO A 101 -12.61 22.18 -7.05
N PRO A 102 -13.22 23.36 -6.78
CA PRO A 102 -12.52 24.64 -6.92
C PRO A 102 -11.17 24.54 -6.23
N PHE A 103 -10.13 25.13 -6.82
CA PHE A 103 -8.83 25.15 -6.16
C PHE A 103 -8.98 25.93 -4.84
N ASP A 104 -8.84 25.22 -3.73
CA ASP A 104 -8.88 25.76 -2.39
C ASP A 104 -7.67 25.23 -1.63
N ASP A 105 -6.74 26.14 -1.36
CA ASP A 105 -5.50 25.92 -0.64
C ASP A 105 -5.67 25.87 0.88
N ALA A 106 -6.90 26.00 1.39
CA ALA A 106 -7.22 25.68 2.77
C ALA A 106 -6.91 24.21 3.06
N LEU A 107 -6.21 23.96 4.17
CA LEU A 107 -5.82 22.62 4.60
C LEU A 107 -7.01 21.66 4.67
N LEU A 108 -8.15 22.12 5.19
CA LEU A 108 -9.36 21.29 5.29
C LEU A 108 -9.89 20.87 3.92
N ALA A 109 -9.91 21.77 2.94
CA ALA A 109 -10.33 21.45 1.58
C ALA A 109 -9.39 20.44 0.92
N GLN A 110 -8.07 20.58 1.13
CA GLN A 110 -7.09 19.60 0.66
C GLN A 110 -7.27 18.23 1.31
N VAL A 111 -7.49 18.18 2.63
CA VAL A 111 -7.78 16.93 3.37
C VAL A 111 -9.05 16.27 2.86
N GLU A 112 -10.12 17.01 2.63
CA GLU A 112 -11.36 16.44 2.11
C GLU A 112 -11.22 15.90 0.69
N ALA A 113 -10.58 16.66 -0.21
CA ALA A 113 -10.34 16.23 -1.59
C ALA A 113 -9.46 14.97 -1.63
N TYR A 114 -8.45 14.96 -0.78
CA TYR A 114 -7.59 13.84 -0.52
C TYR A 114 -8.39 12.60 -0.05
N GLU A 115 -9.24 12.73 0.98
CA GLU A 115 -10.06 11.64 1.53
C GLU A 115 -11.05 11.07 0.50
N ARG A 116 -11.60 11.91 -0.37
CA ARG A 116 -12.45 11.47 -1.49
C ARG A 116 -11.68 10.55 -2.44
N GLN A 117 -10.44 10.85 -2.78
CA GLN A 117 -9.66 9.94 -3.62
C GLN A 117 -9.32 8.62 -2.90
N VAL A 118 -9.07 8.63 -1.59
CA VAL A 118 -8.93 7.39 -0.81
C VAL A 118 -10.16 6.51 -0.93
N GLN A 119 -11.35 7.12 -0.78
CA GLN A 119 -12.62 6.40 -0.92
C GLN A 119 -12.78 5.81 -2.33
N CYS A 120 -12.30 6.51 -3.37
CA CYS A 120 -12.23 5.92 -4.69
C CYS A 120 -11.34 4.67 -4.70
N VAL A 121 -10.15 4.72 -4.10
CA VAL A 121 -9.28 3.55 -4.10
C VAL A 121 -9.85 2.37 -3.29
N ASP A 122 -10.53 2.64 -2.18
CA ASP A 122 -11.31 1.64 -1.42
C ASP A 122 -12.41 1.01 -2.29
N THR A 123 -13.11 1.83 -3.08
CA THR A 123 -14.12 1.36 -4.05
C THR A 123 -13.50 0.45 -5.12
N LEU A 124 -12.36 0.84 -5.71
CA LEU A 124 -11.64 0.04 -6.71
C LEU A 124 -11.18 -1.30 -6.12
N LEU A 125 -10.59 -1.29 -4.92
CA LEU A 125 -10.19 -2.50 -4.22
C LEU A 125 -11.38 -3.42 -3.93
N GLY A 126 -12.52 -2.85 -3.53
CA GLY A 126 -13.77 -3.58 -3.35
C GLY A 126 -14.18 -4.33 -4.61
N ARG A 127 -14.17 -3.65 -5.78
CA ARG A 127 -14.50 -4.26 -7.08
C ARG A 127 -13.53 -5.37 -7.47
N PHE A 128 -12.24 -5.17 -7.25
CA PHE A 128 -11.23 -6.22 -7.49
C PHE A 128 -11.49 -7.47 -6.63
N VAL A 129 -11.74 -7.29 -5.33
CA VAL A 129 -12.05 -8.41 -4.42
C VAL A 129 -13.33 -9.12 -4.83
N GLU A 130 -14.38 -8.39 -5.19
CA GLU A 130 -15.64 -8.99 -5.67
C GLU A 130 -15.44 -9.76 -6.97
N ARG A 131 -14.63 -9.25 -7.91
CA ARG A 131 -14.29 -10.00 -9.12
C ARG A 131 -13.60 -11.32 -8.82
N LEU A 132 -12.58 -11.32 -7.95
CA LEU A 132 -11.90 -12.55 -7.55
C LEU A 132 -12.87 -13.58 -6.93
N LYS A 133 -13.90 -13.11 -6.20
CA LYS A 133 -14.93 -13.98 -5.62
C LYS A 133 -15.86 -14.55 -6.69
N GLN A 134 -16.29 -13.72 -7.66
CA GLN A 134 -17.11 -14.14 -8.79
C GLN A 134 -16.41 -15.21 -9.63
N GLU A 135 -15.11 -15.05 -9.87
CA GLU A 135 -14.27 -16.02 -10.59
C GLU A 135 -13.90 -17.25 -9.74
N GLY A 136 -14.33 -17.32 -8.48
CA GLY A 136 -14.07 -18.45 -7.59
C GLY A 136 -12.61 -18.63 -7.18
N VAL A 137 -11.74 -17.64 -7.42
CA VAL A 137 -10.29 -17.69 -7.12
C VAL A 137 -9.92 -16.96 -5.84
N TYR A 138 -10.82 -16.16 -5.26
CA TYR A 138 -10.51 -15.34 -4.09
C TYR A 138 -9.96 -16.17 -2.93
N GLN A 139 -10.48 -17.37 -2.64
CA GLN A 139 -10.05 -18.16 -1.49
C GLN A 139 -8.60 -18.65 -1.60
N SER A 140 -8.19 -19.09 -2.79
CA SER A 140 -6.82 -19.56 -3.07
C SER A 140 -5.83 -18.43 -3.38
N ALA A 141 -6.32 -17.21 -3.66
CA ALA A 141 -5.46 -16.08 -3.98
C ALA A 141 -4.69 -15.54 -2.77
N VAL A 142 -3.47 -15.08 -3.01
CA VAL A 142 -2.76 -14.16 -2.12
C VAL A 142 -3.07 -12.73 -2.57
N VAL A 143 -3.58 -11.89 -1.68
CA VAL A 143 -3.87 -10.48 -1.94
C VAL A 143 -3.06 -9.66 -0.94
N VAL A 144 -2.22 -8.78 -1.47
CA VAL A 144 -1.42 -7.84 -0.67
C VAL A 144 -1.86 -6.43 -1.03
N VAL A 145 -2.00 -5.54 -0.05
CA VAL A 145 -2.26 -4.12 -0.28
C VAL A 145 -1.27 -3.33 0.55
N THR A 146 -0.53 -2.43 -0.08
CA THR A 146 0.40 -1.52 0.60
C THR A 146 0.46 -0.14 -0.08
N GLY A 147 1.18 0.79 0.53
CA GLY A 147 1.56 2.08 -0.07
C GLY A 147 3.08 2.16 -0.20
N ASP A 148 3.58 2.95 -1.14
CA ASP A 148 5.00 3.25 -1.29
C ASP A 148 5.47 4.27 -0.23
N HIS A 149 4.64 5.26 0.07
CA HIS A 149 4.78 6.20 1.17
C HIS A 149 3.40 6.67 1.68
N GLY A 150 3.38 7.36 2.83
CA GLY A 150 2.20 8.01 3.41
C GLY A 150 2.00 9.45 2.88
N PRO A 151 1.07 10.23 3.46
CA PRO A 151 0.81 11.60 3.00
C PRO A 151 2.07 12.44 2.90
N ARG A 152 2.25 13.11 1.76
CA ARG A 152 3.04 14.33 1.75
C ARG A 152 2.25 15.43 2.48
N PRO A 153 2.92 16.40 3.11
CA PRO A 153 2.26 17.53 3.74
C PRO A 153 1.23 18.20 2.80
N LEU A 154 -0.06 18.16 3.18
CA LEU A 154 -1.16 18.64 2.33
C LEU A 154 -1.25 20.17 2.26
N ALA A 155 -0.62 20.88 3.20
CA ALA A 155 -0.50 22.33 3.13
C ALA A 155 0.64 22.69 2.16
N LYS A 156 0.32 23.42 1.09
CA LYS A 156 1.27 23.90 0.06
C LYS A 156 2.52 24.65 0.59
N TRP A 157 2.50 25.05 1.86
CA TRP A 157 3.58 25.78 2.54
C TRP A 157 4.40 24.94 3.53
N GLN A 158 4.02 23.67 3.73
CA GLN A 158 4.85 22.75 4.49
C GLN A 158 5.93 22.21 3.55
N VAL A 159 7.11 22.82 3.66
CA VAL A 159 8.31 22.31 2.99
C VAL A 159 8.53 20.89 3.48
N GLU A 160 8.60 19.96 2.52
CA GLU A 160 9.15 18.64 2.76
C GLU A 160 10.59 18.85 3.26
N ARG A 161 10.82 18.63 4.55
CA ARG A 161 12.16 18.61 5.13
C ARG A 161 12.53 17.20 5.58
N PRO A 162 13.82 16.84 5.61
CA PRO A 162 14.22 15.52 6.07
C PRO A 162 13.88 15.23 7.55
N ASP A 163 13.79 16.28 8.38
CA ASP A 163 13.24 16.22 9.75
C ASP A 163 11.71 16.10 9.77
N ALA A 164 11.03 16.38 8.66
CA ALA A 164 9.60 16.14 8.44
C ALA A 164 9.29 14.70 8.00
N ILE A 165 10.30 13.81 7.89
CA ILE A 165 10.10 12.35 7.92
C ILE A 165 9.63 11.96 9.32
N ASN A 166 8.40 12.36 9.63
CA ASN A 166 7.67 11.91 10.78
C ASN A 166 6.98 10.57 10.42
N GLY A 167 6.38 9.92 11.41
CA GLY A 167 5.66 8.66 11.17
C GLY A 167 4.52 8.78 10.15
N MET A 168 4.11 9.98 9.72
CA MET A 168 3.04 10.17 8.75
C MET A 168 3.46 9.77 7.33
N VAL A 169 4.59 10.27 6.83
CA VAL A 169 5.09 9.95 5.47
C VAL A 169 5.60 8.52 5.40
N ALA A 170 6.09 7.96 6.51
CA ALA A 170 6.79 6.68 6.50
C ALA A 170 5.94 5.47 6.92
N ARG A 171 4.83 5.66 7.64
CA ARG A 171 3.93 4.55 8.00
C ARG A 171 2.89 4.35 6.90
N VAL A 172 3.02 3.24 6.19
CA VAL A 172 2.09 2.81 5.14
C VAL A 172 1.25 1.63 5.63
N PRO A 173 0.04 1.42 5.07
CA PRO A 173 -0.70 0.19 5.30
C PRO A 173 0.07 -1.02 4.76
N LEU A 174 -0.09 -2.17 5.41
CA LEU A 174 0.23 -3.48 4.86
C LEU A 174 -0.89 -4.45 5.24
N LEU A 175 -1.67 -4.85 4.26
CA LEU A 175 -2.70 -5.88 4.40
C LEU A 175 -2.25 -7.09 3.61
N ILE A 176 -2.29 -8.27 4.23
CA ILE A 176 -1.98 -9.54 3.58
C ILE A 176 -3.13 -10.50 3.84
N LYS A 177 -3.74 -10.98 2.76
CA LYS A 177 -4.68 -12.09 2.77
C LYS A 177 -4.03 -13.24 2.00
N ALA A 178 -3.98 -14.42 2.61
CA ALA A 178 -3.42 -15.61 1.97
C ALA A 178 -4.15 -16.86 2.47
N PRO A 179 -4.17 -17.96 1.68
CA PRO A 179 -4.69 -19.23 2.17
C PRO A 179 -3.96 -19.67 3.45
N GLY A 180 -4.72 -20.13 4.45
CA GLY A 180 -4.16 -20.60 5.73
C GLY A 180 -3.76 -19.49 6.72
N LEU A 181 -3.71 -18.22 6.29
CA LEU A 181 -3.42 -17.11 7.19
C LEU A 181 -4.67 -16.76 8.01
N ARG A 182 -4.54 -16.71 9.36
CA ARG A 182 -5.65 -16.36 10.25
C ARG A 182 -5.87 -14.85 10.26
N PRO A 183 -7.13 -14.36 10.30
CA PRO A 183 -7.41 -12.95 10.49
C PRO A 183 -6.82 -12.42 11.80
N GLY A 184 -6.20 -11.24 11.75
CA GLY A 184 -5.61 -10.61 12.92
C GLY A 184 -4.93 -9.29 12.58
N VAL A 185 -4.45 -8.60 13.62
CA VAL A 185 -3.60 -7.42 13.49
C VAL A 185 -2.21 -7.80 13.99
N SER A 186 -1.21 -7.60 13.14
CA SER A 186 0.19 -7.76 13.54
C SER A 186 0.74 -6.44 14.06
N THR A 187 1.57 -6.51 15.09
CA THR A 187 2.31 -5.36 15.63
C THR A 187 3.81 -5.48 15.37
N VAL A 188 4.21 -6.40 14.48
CA VAL A 188 5.61 -6.58 14.13
C VAL A 188 6.18 -5.32 13.53
N ASP A 189 7.44 -5.05 13.86
CA ASP A 189 8.14 -3.89 13.34
C ASP A 189 8.52 -4.10 11.86
N TYR A 190 7.70 -3.62 10.94
CA TYR A 190 7.85 -3.82 9.49
C TYR A 190 8.58 -2.65 8.79
N GLN A 191 9.33 -2.96 7.74
CA GLN A 191 9.89 -1.97 6.80
C GLN A 191 9.72 -2.50 5.36
N HIS A 192 9.65 -1.63 4.34
CA HIS A 192 9.45 -2.07 2.95
C HIS A 192 10.49 -3.08 2.45
N ILE A 193 11.71 -3.08 2.98
CA ILE A 193 12.74 -4.09 2.65
C ILE A 193 12.35 -5.52 3.07
N ASP A 194 11.40 -5.67 3.99
CA ASP A 194 10.83 -6.95 4.42
C ASP A 194 9.83 -7.53 3.44
N PHE A 195 9.41 -6.77 2.43
CA PHE A 195 8.36 -7.18 1.54
C PHE A 195 8.70 -8.45 0.76
N LYS A 196 9.89 -8.48 0.16
CA LYS A 196 10.37 -9.64 -0.61
C LYS A 196 10.49 -10.91 0.25
N PRO A 197 11.13 -10.91 1.43
CA PRO A 197 11.15 -12.12 2.26
C PRO A 197 9.76 -12.50 2.80
N THR A 198 8.90 -11.54 3.12
CA THR A 198 7.50 -11.82 3.54
C THR A 198 6.71 -12.49 2.42
N LEU A 199 6.89 -12.04 1.19
CA LEU A 199 6.29 -12.63 0.02
C LEU A 199 6.68 -14.10 -0.16
N LEU A 200 7.99 -14.37 -0.17
CA LEU A 200 8.50 -15.72 -0.38
C LEU A 200 7.89 -16.68 0.64
N ASP A 201 7.81 -16.26 1.90
CA ASP A 201 7.19 -16.99 2.99
C ASP A 201 5.69 -17.25 2.76
N VAL A 202 4.92 -16.21 2.42
CA VAL A 202 3.48 -16.32 2.11
C VAL A 202 3.20 -17.24 0.92
N LEU A 203 4.09 -17.28 -0.08
CA LEU A 203 3.98 -18.16 -1.24
C LEU A 203 4.54 -19.58 -0.99
N GLY A 204 5.15 -19.84 0.16
CA GLY A 204 5.86 -21.10 0.42
C GLY A 204 7.07 -21.33 -0.49
N LEU A 205 7.66 -20.26 -1.01
CA LEU A 205 8.87 -20.30 -1.82
C LEU A 205 10.11 -20.34 -0.92
N PRO A 206 11.22 -20.94 -1.39
CA PRO A 206 12.44 -21.01 -0.59
C PRO A 206 12.96 -19.59 -0.27
N PRO A 207 13.51 -19.38 0.93
CA PRO A 207 14.11 -18.11 1.29
C PRO A 207 15.31 -17.81 0.39
N GLU A 208 15.49 -16.53 0.05
CA GLU A 208 16.65 -16.07 -0.70
C GLU A 208 17.73 -15.58 0.29
N PRO A 209 18.93 -16.18 0.31
CA PRO A 209 19.98 -15.79 1.22
C PRO A 209 20.50 -14.38 0.90
N GLY A 210 20.87 -13.63 1.93
CA GLY A 210 21.47 -12.29 1.79
C GLY A 210 20.48 -11.15 1.60
N LEU A 211 19.16 -11.39 1.68
CA LEU A 211 18.19 -10.30 1.71
C LEU A 211 18.35 -9.47 3.01
N PRO A 212 18.29 -8.13 2.93
CA PRO A 212 18.41 -7.25 4.12
C PRO A 212 17.13 -7.22 4.97
N GLY A 213 16.00 -7.68 4.43
CA GLY A 213 14.72 -7.78 5.11
C GLY A 213 14.52 -9.11 5.84
N VAL A 214 13.51 -9.15 6.70
CA VAL A 214 13.03 -10.34 7.42
C VAL A 214 11.52 -10.47 7.18
N SER A 215 11.01 -11.69 6.96
CA SER A 215 9.58 -11.93 6.76
C SER A 215 8.74 -11.41 7.94
N ALA A 216 7.61 -10.75 7.66
CA ALA A 216 6.64 -10.31 8.66
C ALA A 216 6.03 -11.47 9.47
N LEU A 217 6.13 -12.70 8.94
CA LEU A 217 5.65 -13.92 9.57
C LEU A 217 6.76 -14.68 10.33
N ALA A 218 8.01 -14.19 10.29
CA ALA A 218 9.12 -14.82 11.00
C ALA A 218 8.89 -14.78 12.52
N ALA A 219 9.22 -15.90 13.20
CA ALA A 219 9.07 -16.03 14.65
C ALA A 219 9.91 -15.04 15.45
N ALA A 220 11.06 -14.64 14.92
CA ALA A 220 11.95 -13.65 15.52
C ALA A 220 12.30 -12.58 14.48
N ARG A 221 12.30 -11.32 14.91
CA ARG A 221 12.64 -10.17 14.07
C ARG A 221 13.60 -9.27 14.85
N PRO A 222 14.66 -8.74 14.19
CA PRO A 222 15.57 -7.82 14.85
C PRO A 222 14.89 -6.46 15.06
N LEU A 223 15.18 -5.83 16.20
CA LEU A 223 15.00 -4.38 16.32
C LEU A 223 16.09 -3.70 15.49
N ARG A 224 15.70 -2.79 14.62
CA ARG A 224 16.63 -2.09 13.75
C ARG A 224 16.21 -0.65 13.51
N PRO A 225 17.18 0.25 13.26
CA PRO A 225 16.87 1.61 12.85
C PRO A 225 16.01 1.65 11.60
N LYS A 226 15.22 2.71 11.48
CA LYS A 226 14.44 3.05 10.31
C LYS A 226 15.33 3.82 9.34
N MET A 227 15.33 3.43 8.08
CA MET A 227 16.18 4.03 7.05
C MET A 227 15.33 4.64 5.96
N PHE A 228 15.63 5.90 5.61
CA PHE A 228 14.96 6.64 4.55
C PHE A 228 15.96 7.21 3.57
N TRP A 229 15.54 7.31 2.33
CA TRP A 229 16.32 7.94 1.27
C TRP A 229 15.57 9.17 0.81
N TRP A 230 16.26 10.31 0.79
CA TRP A 230 15.70 11.57 0.33
C TRP A 230 16.78 12.37 -0.38
N GLN A 231 16.52 12.74 -1.65
CA GLN A 231 17.45 13.51 -2.50
C GLN A 231 18.90 12.97 -2.41
N GLY A 232 19.06 11.65 -2.53
CA GLY A 232 20.38 10.99 -2.51
C GLY A 232 21.04 10.88 -1.13
N LYS A 233 20.42 11.40 -0.06
CA LYS A 233 20.91 11.26 1.32
C LYS A 233 20.17 10.17 2.07
N ARG A 234 20.91 9.49 2.94
CA ARG A 234 20.38 8.43 3.81
C ARG A 234 20.10 9.00 5.18
N TYR A 235 18.88 8.85 5.65
CA TYR A 235 18.45 9.27 6.98
C TYR A 235 18.19 8.05 7.83
N VAL A 236 18.70 8.06 9.05
CA VAL A 236 18.52 6.99 10.03
C VAL A 236 17.67 7.55 11.16
N ALA A 237 16.57 6.88 11.47
CA ALA A 237 15.70 7.23 12.58
C ALA A 237 15.51 6.04 13.52
N SER A 238 15.21 6.32 14.78
CA SER A 238 14.76 5.32 15.75
C SER A 238 13.32 5.57 16.14
N GLU A 239 12.62 4.49 16.48
CA GLU A 239 11.32 4.56 17.12
C GLU A 239 11.42 3.92 18.52
N PRO A 240 11.74 4.71 19.57
CA PRO A 240 12.05 4.16 20.89
C PRO A 240 10.91 3.37 21.52
N THR A 241 9.66 3.63 21.13
CA THR A 241 8.46 3.08 21.78
C THR A 241 7.62 2.17 20.88
N GLY A 242 8.03 1.94 19.62
CA GLY A 242 7.27 1.17 18.62
C GLY A 242 5.91 1.75 18.20
N ARG A 243 5.48 2.87 18.80
CA ARG A 243 4.26 3.62 18.42
C ARG A 243 4.40 5.14 18.50
N GLY A 244 5.58 5.66 18.89
CA GLY A 244 5.84 7.07 19.16
C GLY A 244 6.42 7.86 17.99
N PRO A 245 6.74 9.15 18.20
CA PRO A 245 7.43 9.94 17.19
C PRO A 245 8.80 9.34 16.90
N TRP A 246 9.17 9.33 15.62
CA TRP A 246 10.49 8.89 15.21
C TRP A 246 11.51 9.99 15.51
N MET A 247 12.66 9.58 16.03
CA MET A 247 13.77 10.47 16.31
C MET A 247 14.84 10.26 15.25
N LEU A 248 15.14 11.32 14.49
CA LEU A 248 16.24 11.30 13.53
C LEU A 248 17.56 11.14 14.29
N LEU A 249 18.28 10.06 14.02
CA LEU A 249 19.58 9.74 14.60
C LEU A 249 20.73 10.37 13.80
N GLY A 250 20.54 10.58 12.50
CA GLY A 250 21.55 11.21 11.66
C GLY A 250 21.21 11.15 10.17
N ALA A 251 22.01 11.88 9.38
CA ALA A 251 22.00 11.85 7.93
C ALA A 251 23.41 11.51 7.43
N GLU A 252 23.51 10.50 6.57
CA GLU A 252 24.76 10.15 5.90
C GLU A 252 24.65 10.54 4.42
N GLY A 253 25.63 11.31 3.95
CA GLY A 253 25.74 11.74 2.56
C GLY A 253 26.56 10.76 1.74
N GLY A 254 26.04 10.39 0.56
CA GLY A 254 26.84 9.76 -0.48
C GLY A 254 27.96 10.71 -0.92
N GLY A 255 29.19 10.22 -0.90
CA GLY A 255 30.26 10.84 -1.67
C GLY A 255 30.10 10.47 -3.14
N GLY A 256 30.13 11.47 -4.02
CA GLY A 256 30.21 11.32 -5.48
C GLY A 256 28.87 11.43 -6.19
#